data_AF-A0A921NQ10-F1
#
_entry.id   AF-A0A921NQ10-F1
#
_cell.length_a   1.000
_cell.length_b   1.000
_cell.length_c   1.000
_cell.angle_alpha   90.00
_cell.angle_beta   90.00
_cell.angle_gamma   90.00
#
_symmetry.space_group_name_H-M   'P 1'
#
loop_
_entity.id
_entity.type
_entity.pdbx_description
1 polymer ?
#
loop_
_entity_poly.entity_id
_entity_poly.type
_entity_poly.pdbx_seq_one_letter_code
_entity_poly.pdbx_strand_id
1 'polypeptide(L)' 'MKITVNGAPAELGASRLDAALVELGYGEAKIATALNERFVPATARPQTTLSEGDRLEIVSPRQGG' A
#
# COMPACT_ATOMS: atom_id res chain seq x y z
N MET A 1 11.73 -6.88 -0.82
CA MET A 1 10.94 -7.79 0.03
C MET A 1 9.75 -8.30 -0.74
N LYS A 2 9.30 -9.52 -0.46
CA LYS A 2 8.11 -10.10 -1.10
C LYS A 2 6.89 -9.90 -0.21
N ILE A 3 5.84 -9.29 -0.75
CA ILE A 3 4.56 -9.07 -0.07
C ILE A 3 3.41 -9.48 -0.98
N THR A 4 2.18 -9.42 -0.49
CA THR A 4 0.97 -9.54 -1.29
C THR A 4 0.32 -8.17 -1.42
N VAL A 5 0.04 -7.74 -2.65
CA VAL A 5 -0.66 -6.49 -2.95
C VAL A 5 -1.98 -6.82 -3.66
N ASN A 6 -3.13 -6.46 -3.09
CA ASN A 6 -4.45 -6.75 -3.65
C ASN A 6 -4.63 -8.24 -4.03
N GLY A 7 -4.15 -9.15 -3.18
CA GLY A 7 -4.17 -10.59 -3.42
C GLY A 7 -3.11 -11.14 -4.41
N ALA A 8 -2.30 -10.29 -5.05
CA ALA A 8 -1.24 -10.70 -5.96
C ALA A 8 0.16 -10.60 -5.32
N PRO A 9 1.08 -11.54 -5.56
CA PRO A 9 2.45 -11.42 -5.07
C PRO A 9 3.17 -10.24 -5.74
N ALA A 10 3.89 -9.44 -4.95
CA ALA A 10 4.70 -8.33 -5.42
C ALA A 10 6.06 -8.33 -4.73
N GLU A 11 7.10 -7.94 -5.47
CA GLU A 11 8.44 -7.72 -4.95
C GLU A 11 8.73 -6.22 -4.96
N LEU A 12 9.04 -5.67 -3.79
CA LEU A 12 9.27 -4.24 -3.60
C LEU A 12 10.68 -3.95 -3.07
N GLY A 13 11.30 -2.88 -3.55
CA GLY A 13 12.55 -2.36 -2.99
C GLY A 13 12.33 -1.55 -1.71
N ALA A 14 11.20 -0.85 -1.61
CA ALA A 14 10.87 -0.02 -0.46
C ALA A 14 10.38 -0.81 0.75
N SER A 15 10.80 -0.38 1.95
CA SER A 15 10.30 -0.90 3.24
C SER A 15 9.33 0.05 3.94
N ARG A 16 9.05 1.23 3.38
CA ARG A 16 8.04 2.17 3.90
C ARG A 16 6.83 2.19 3.00
N LEU A 17 5.64 2.30 3.60
CA LEU A 17 4.39 2.26 2.86
C LEU A 17 4.25 3.42 1.86
N ASP A 18 4.65 4.64 2.21
CA ASP A 18 4.61 5.77 1.28
C ASP A 18 5.49 5.54 0.04
N ALA A 19 6.72 5.09 0.24
CA ALA A 19 7.65 4.78 -0.85
C ALA A 19 7.20 3.57 -1.68
N ALA A 20 6.65 2.53 -1.05
CA ALA A 20 6.07 1.38 -1.73
C ALA A 20 4.90 1.78 -2.63
N LEU A 21 4.03 2.70 -2.19
CA LEU A 21 2.94 3.21 -3.02
C LEU A 21 3.46 3.98 -4.23
N VAL A 22 4.55 4.75 -4.10
CA VAL A 22 5.19 5.40 -5.24
C VAL A 22 5.75 4.37 -6.23
N GLU A 23 6.46 3.36 -5.74
CA GLU A 23 7.02 2.26 -6.54
C GLU A 23 5.94 1.49 -7.30
N LEU A 24 4.78 1.30 -6.67
CA LEU A 24 3.58 0.67 -7.26
C LEU A 24 2.78 1.60 -8.19
N GLY A 25 3.19 2.86 -8.39
CA GLY A 25 2.54 3.81 -9.30
C GLY A 25 1.40 4.63 -8.70
N TYR A 26 1.25 4.63 -7.37
CA TYR A 26 0.18 5.31 -6.64
C TYR A 26 0.61 6.61 -5.92
N GLY A 27 1.79 7.17 -6.22
CA GLY A 27 2.41 8.25 -5.44
C GLY A 27 1.47 9.39 -5.01
N GLU A 28 0.76 10.02 -5.97
CA GLU A 28 -0.23 11.08 -5.69
C GLU A 28 -1.69 10.59 -5.83
N ALA A 29 -1.90 9.28 -5.99
CA ALA A 29 -3.22 8.74 -6.20
C ALA A 29 -4.10 8.93 -4.95
N LYS A 30 -5.36 9.30 -5.17
CA LYS A 30 -6.37 9.27 -4.11
C LYS A 30 -6.77 7.82 -3.87
N ILE A 31 -6.16 7.19 -2.89
CA ILE A 31 -6.38 5.78 -2.53
C ILE A 31 -6.59 5.60 -1.03
N ALA A 32 -7.33 4.56 -0.66
CA ALA A 32 -7.35 4.00 0.69
C ALA A 32 -6.37 2.82 0.76
N THR A 33 -5.76 2.63 1.93
CA THR A 33 -4.74 1.61 2.15
C THR A 33 -5.03 0.83 3.42
N ALA A 34 -4.85 -0.48 3.40
CA ALA A 34 -4.84 -1.33 4.58
C ALA A 34 -3.63 -2.25 4.57
N LEU A 35 -2.99 -2.40 5.72
CA LEU A 35 -1.87 -3.31 5.94
C LEU A 35 -2.31 -4.39 6.91
N ASN A 36 -2.24 -5.65 6.48
CA ASN A 36 -2.69 -6.81 7.26
C ASN A 36 -4.10 -6.61 7.80
N GLU A 37 -5.03 -6.25 6.90
CA GLU A 37 -6.46 -5.99 7.20
C GLU A 37 -6.71 -4.77 8.10
N ARG A 38 -5.66 -4.02 8.48
CA ARG A 38 -5.78 -2.80 9.27
C ARG A 38 -5.66 -1.56 8.39
N PHE A 39 -6.67 -0.70 8.44
CA PHE A 39 -6.63 0.59 7.74
C PHE A 39 -5.43 1.44 8.16
N VAL A 40 -4.72 1.98 7.17
CA VAL A 40 -3.62 2.92 7.36
C VAL A 40 -3.99 4.28 6.74
N PRO A 41 -4.21 5.33 7.55
CA PRO A 41 -4.53 6.65 7.02
C PRO A 41 -3.34 7.27 6.29
N ALA A 42 -3.61 8.19 5.37
CA ALA A 42 -2.58 8.82 4.53
C ALA A 42 -1.43 9.44 5.34
N THR A 43 -1.76 10.08 6.47
CA THR A 43 -0.79 10.71 7.37
C THR A 43 0.13 9.72 8.09
N ALA A 44 -0.27 8.46 8.25
CA ALA A 44 0.53 7.41 8.90
C ALA A 44 1.43 6.64 7.91
N ARG A 45 1.18 6.72 6.59
CA ARG A 45 1.96 5.99 5.58
C ARG A 45 3.46 6.28 5.64
N PRO A 46 3.93 7.53 5.86
CA PRO A 46 5.36 7.83 5.98
C PRO A 46 6.03 7.21 7.22
N GLN A 47 5.25 6.74 8.19
CA GLN A 47 5.77 6.11 9.41
C GLN A 47 5.48 4.60 9.46
N THR A 48 4.77 4.08 8.46
CA THR A 48 4.38 2.67 8.42
C THR A 48 5.44 1.88 7.67
N THR A 49 6.15 1.01 8.40
CA THR A 49 7.10 0.05 7.83
C THR A 49 6.36 -1.20 7.36
N LEU A 50 6.78 -1.70 6.21
CA LEU A 50 6.35 -2.97 5.65
C LEU A 50 7.41 -4.04 5.91
N SER A 51 6.97 -5.27 6.12
CA SER A 51 7.80 -6.45 6.32
C SER A 51 7.51 -7.50 5.25
N GLU A 52 8.46 -8.42 5.05
CA GLU A 52 8.26 -9.56 4.17
C GLU A 52 7.05 -10.39 4.62
N GLY A 53 6.22 -10.80 3.66
CA GLY A 53 4.98 -11.55 3.91
C GLY A 53 3.75 -10.71 4.24
N ASP A 54 3.88 -9.38 4.37
CA ASP A 54 2.75 -8.49 4.63
C ASP A 54 1.69 -8.54 3.49
N ARG A 55 0.44 -8.25 3.86
CA ARG A 55 -0.68 -8.05 2.92
C ARG A 55 -1.02 -6.57 2.86
N LEU A 56 -0.84 -5.96 1.69
CA LEU A 56 -1.19 -4.58 1.39
C LEU A 56 -2.41 -4.54 0.48
N GLU A 57 -3.50 -3.96 0.96
CA GLU A 57 -4.70 -3.68 0.15
C GLU A 57 -4.76 -2.20 -0.22
N ILE A 58 -5.00 -1.92 -1.50
CA ILE A 58 -5.04 -0.59 -2.11
C ILE A 58 -6.35 -0.47 -2.87
N VAL A 59 -7.20 0.45 -2.42
CA VAL A 59 -8.51 0.71 -3.02
C VAL A 59 -8.54 2.13 -3.55
N SER A 60 -8.69 2.28 -4.86
CA SER A 60 -9.06 3.55 -5.48
C SER A 60 -10.57 3.76 -5.36
N PRO A 61 -11.03 4.99 -5.03
CA PRO A 61 -12.45 5.29 -5.07
C PRO A 61 -12.96 5.02 -6.48
N ARG A 62 -13.99 4.18 -6.57
CA ARG A 62 -14.75 4.06 -7.82
C ARG A 62 -15.57 5.35 -7.93
N GLN A 63 -15.39 6.10 -9.02
CA GLN A 63 -16.23 7.25 -9.34
C GLN A 63 -17.68 6.75 -9.41
N GLY A 64 -18.46 6.99 -8.35
CA GLY A 64 -19.91 6.90 -8.42
C GLY A 64 -20.39 8.12 -9.19
N GLY A 65 -21.15 7.89 -10.27
CA GLY A 65 -21.92 8.94 -10.94
C GLY A 65 -23.08 9.41 -10.09
#